data_AF-A0A4P6V3X9-F1
#
_entry.id   AF-A0A4P6V3X9-F1
#
_cell.length_a   1.000
_cell.length_b   1.000
_cell.length_c   1.000
_cell.angle_alpha   90.00
_cell.angle_beta   90.00
_cell.angle_gamma   90.00
#
_symmetry.space_group_name_H-M   'P 1'
#
loop_
_entity.id
_entity.type
_entity.pdbx_description
1 polymer ?
#
loop_
_entity_poly.entity_id
_entity_poly.type
_entity_poly.pdbx_seq_one_letter_code
_entity_poly.pdbx_strand_id
1 'polypeptide(L)'
;MNDTTLDEARAALRARIRADIESTTPDEDARLSEDAASDPDNPEWTEAEFARARPGRPPLPPERRKKRVTLSLDPDVLAELKRDGRGWQTRANAALRKALFGE
;
A
#
# COMPACT_ATOMS: atom_id res chain seq x y z
N MET A 1 -16.55 -12.10 -9.15
CA MET A 1 -15.53 -12.68 -8.25
C MET A 1 -15.99 -12.35 -6.85
N ASN A 2 -16.46 -13.34 -6.09
CA ASN A 2 -17.14 -13.11 -4.81
C ASN A 2 -16.13 -12.84 -3.69
N ASP A 3 -16.55 -12.15 -2.63
CA ASP A 3 -15.70 -11.76 -1.50
C ASP A 3 -15.08 -12.98 -0.79
N THR A 4 -15.82 -14.10 -0.74
CA THR A 4 -15.39 -15.38 -0.16
C THR A 4 -14.17 -15.99 -0.86
N THR A 5 -14.08 -15.89 -2.20
CA THR A 5 -12.94 -16.49 -2.93
C THR A 5 -11.67 -15.67 -2.78
N LEU A 6 -11.77 -14.37 -2.49
CA LEU A 6 -10.63 -13.52 -2.18
C LEU A 6 -10.10 -13.79 -0.76
N ASP A 7 -10.99 -14.05 0.19
CA ASP A 7 -10.61 -14.37 1.56
C ASP A 7 -9.90 -15.73 1.65
N GLU A 8 -10.45 -16.76 0.99
CA GLU A 8 -9.83 -18.08 0.88
C GLU A 8 -8.44 -18.02 0.23
N ALA A 9 -8.29 -17.24 -0.85
CA ALA A 9 -7.00 -17.04 -1.51
C ALA A 9 -5.97 -16.36 -0.59
N ARG A 10 -6.39 -15.39 0.23
CA ARG A 10 -5.53 -14.73 1.22
C ARG A 10 -5.16 -15.67 2.36
N ALA A 11 -6.10 -16.50 2.82
CA ALA A 11 -5.87 -17.49 3.86
C ALA A 11 -4.84 -18.53 3.40
N ALA A 12 -4.98 -19.05 2.18
CA ALA A 12 -4.03 -19.97 1.57
C ALA A 12 -2.63 -19.34 1.43
N LEU A 13 -2.54 -18.07 0.99
CA LEU A 13 -1.27 -17.36 0.89
C LEU A 13 -0.58 -17.22 2.25
N ARG A 14 -1.33 -16.88 3.31
CA ARG A 14 -0.79 -16.76 4.67
C ARG A 14 -0.29 -18.10 5.20
N ALA A 15 -1.03 -19.18 4.97
CA ALA A 15 -0.61 -20.52 5.36
C ALA A 15 0.70 -20.92 4.68
N ARG A 16 0.86 -20.60 3.39
CA ARG A 16 2.10 -20.84 2.66
C ARG A 16 3.28 -20.04 3.21
N ILE A 17 3.09 -18.74 3.46
CA ILE A 17 4.13 -17.88 4.05
C ILE A 17 4.55 -18.42 5.42
N ARG A 18 3.60 -18.86 6.24
CA ARG A 18 3.92 -19.43 7.55
C ARG A 18 4.74 -20.72 7.45
N ALA A 19 4.34 -21.64 6.58
CA ALA A 19 5.06 -22.89 6.37
C ALA A 19 6.50 -22.63 5.91
N ASP A 20 6.70 -21.62 5.05
CA ASP A 20 8.03 -21.17 4.62
C ASP A 20 8.88 -20.67 5.79
N ILE A 21 8.33 -19.77 6.62
CA ILE A 21 9.00 -19.25 7.82
C ILE A 21 9.36 -20.39 8.80
N GLU A 22 8.45 -21.33 9.03
CA GLU A 22 8.66 -22.45 9.94
C GLU A 22 9.66 -23.48 9.40
N SER A 23 9.92 -23.50 8.09
CA SER A 23 10.87 -24.42 7.47
C SER A 23 12.33 -23.98 7.60
N THR A 24 12.59 -22.72 7.95
CA THR A 24 13.95 -22.18 8.12
C THR A 24 14.67 -22.90 9.25
N THR A 25 15.78 -23.58 8.93
CA THR A 25 16.56 -24.30 9.94
C THR A 25 17.41 -23.36 10.80
N PRO A 26 17.81 -23.75 12.03
CA PRO A 26 18.66 -22.91 12.87
C PRO A 26 20.01 -22.54 12.23
N ASP A 27 20.61 -23.46 11.45
CA ASP A 27 21.84 -23.19 10.70
C ASP A 27 21.63 -22.15 9.59
N GLU A 28 20.48 -22.19 8.90
CA GLU A 28 20.14 -21.18 7.89
C GLU A 28 19.86 -19.82 8.53
N ASP A 29 19.13 -19.79 9.65
CA ASP A 29 18.85 -18.57 10.41
C ASP A 29 20.14 -17.89 10.92
N ALA A 30 21.10 -18.69 11.40
CA ALA A 30 22.41 -18.21 11.82
C ALA A 30 23.21 -17.59 10.67
N ARG A 31 23.22 -18.23 9.49
CA ARG A 31 23.89 -17.68 8.29
C ARG A 31 23.25 -16.38 7.82
N LEU A 32 21.92 -16.32 7.78
CA LEU A 32 21.19 -15.10 7.42
C LEU A 32 21.48 -13.95 8.38
N SER A 33 21.59 -14.25 9.68
CA SER A 33 21.94 -13.28 10.71
C SER A 33 23.38 -12.76 10.55
N GLU A 34 24.34 -13.63 10.24
CA GLU A 34 25.73 -13.25 9.97
C GLU A 34 25.85 -12.34 8.72
N ASP A 35 25.14 -12.70 7.65
CA ASP A 35 25.07 -11.91 6.43
C ASP A 35 24.47 -10.53 6.69
N ALA A 36 23.38 -10.45 7.47
CA ALA A 36 22.74 -9.19 7.85
C ALA A 36 23.65 -8.31 8.72
N ALA A 37 24.36 -8.89 9.70
CA ALA A 37 25.27 -8.15 10.58
C ALA A 37 26.51 -7.62 9.85
N SER A 38 26.88 -8.24 8.73
CA SER A 38 28.05 -7.86 7.93
C SER A 38 27.76 -6.77 6.89
N ASP A 39 26.49 -6.42 6.64
CA ASP A 39 26.09 -5.43 5.64
C ASP A 39 26.25 -3.98 6.19
N PRO A 40 27.21 -3.18 5.67
CA PRO A 40 27.42 -1.81 6.13
C PRO A 40 26.30 -0.85 5.71
N ASP A 41 25.53 -1.15 4.67
CA ASP A 41 24.43 -0.31 4.17
C ASP A 41 23.10 -0.59 4.89
N ASN A 42 23.02 -1.70 5.64
CA ASN A 42 21.85 -2.12 6.39
C ASN A 42 22.22 -2.60 7.81
N PRO A 43 22.68 -1.69 8.69
CA PRO A 43 23.00 -2.04 10.06
C PRO A 43 21.76 -2.52 10.83
N GLU A 44 21.98 -3.39 11.83
CA GLU A 44 20.92 -3.78 12.75
C GLU A 44 20.34 -2.56 13.47
N TRP A 45 19.02 -2.56 13.64
CA TRP A 45 18.34 -1.47 14.32
C TRP A 45 18.52 -1.58 15.82
N THR A 46 18.85 -0.46 16.46
CA THR A 46 18.85 -0.36 17.92
C THR A 46 17.42 -0.34 18.47
N GLU A 47 17.26 -0.71 19.74
CA GLU A 47 15.97 -0.62 20.45
C GLU A 47 15.37 0.80 20.38
N ALA A 48 16.23 1.83 20.46
CA ALA A 48 15.81 3.22 20.40
C ALA A 48 15.33 3.68 19.01
N GLU A 49 15.84 3.06 17.94
CA GLU A 49 15.38 3.28 16.57
C GLU A 49 14.08 2.53 16.33
N PHE A 50 13.99 1.28 16.80
CA PHE A 50 12.79 0.47 16.75
C PHE A 50 11.63 1.15 17.48
N ALA A 51 11.88 1.74 18.65
CA ALA A 51 10.88 2.52 19.41
C ALA A 51 10.36 3.76 18.66
N ARG A 52 11.11 4.29 17.69
CA ARG A 52 10.70 5.45 16.87
C ARG A 52 10.12 5.04 15.51
N ALA A 53 10.20 3.77 15.17
CA ALA A 53 9.69 3.23 13.91
C ALA A 53 8.21 3.57 13.76
N ARG A 54 7.83 4.05 12.57
CA ARG A 54 6.42 4.24 12.22
C ARG A 54 6.07 3.29 11.07
N PRO A 55 5.03 2.46 11.23
CA PRO A 55 4.67 1.52 10.18
C PRO A 55 4.15 2.25 8.94
N GLY A 56 4.49 1.72 7.78
CA GLY A 56 3.97 2.16 6.48
C GLY A 56 4.73 3.36 5.87
N ARG A 57 4.20 3.83 4.74
CA ARG A 57 4.81 4.94 4.00
C ARG A 57 4.65 6.25 4.78
N PRO A 58 5.68 7.12 4.83
CA PRO A 58 5.52 8.47 5.38
C PRO A 58 4.31 9.16 4.76
N PRO A 59 3.46 9.81 5.57
CA PRO A 59 2.25 10.40 5.06
C PRO A 59 2.60 11.61 4.19
N LEU A 60 1.82 11.83 3.11
CA LEU A 60 2.02 12.99 2.26
C LEU A 60 1.94 14.30 3.09
N PRO A 61 2.70 15.34 2.73
CA PRO A 61 2.53 16.68 3.33
C PRO A 61 1.07 17.17 3.21
N PRO A 62 0.52 17.88 4.22
CA PRO A 62 -0.88 18.30 4.24
C PRO A 62 -1.36 19.00 2.96
N GLU A 63 -0.52 19.86 2.37
CA GLU A 63 -0.76 20.62 1.16
C GLU A 63 -0.84 19.75 -0.11
N ARG A 64 -0.29 18.53 -0.06
CA ARG A 64 -0.33 17.55 -1.17
C ARG A 64 -1.42 16.51 -0.99
N ARG A 65 -2.10 16.46 0.17
CA ARG A 65 -3.18 15.49 0.41
C ARG A 65 -4.45 15.91 -0.32
N LYS A 66 -5.09 14.96 -1.00
CA LYS A 66 -6.43 15.14 -1.54
C LYS A 66 -7.40 15.40 -0.38
N LYS A 67 -8.22 16.45 -0.49
CA LYS A 67 -9.28 16.74 0.48
C LYS A 67 -10.56 16.03 0.07
N ARG A 68 -11.20 15.33 1.01
CA ARG A 68 -12.52 14.73 0.78
C ARG A 68 -13.58 15.82 0.93
N VAL A 69 -14.43 15.98 -0.08
CA VAL A 69 -15.53 16.95 -0.09
C VAL A 69 -16.84 16.26 -0.42
N THR A 70 -17.95 16.83 0.04
CA THR A 70 -19.31 16.44 -0.36
C THR A 70 -19.74 17.35 -1.51
N LEU A 71 -20.05 16.76 -2.67
CA LEU A 71 -20.48 17.47 -3.88
C LEU A 71 -21.57 16.66 -4.56
N SER A 72 -22.62 17.34 -5.03
CA SER A 72 -23.62 16.77 -5.93
C SER A 72 -23.20 17.01 -7.37
N LEU A 73 -23.29 15.96 -8.20
CA LEU A 73 -23.02 16.02 -9.64
C LEU A 73 -24.30 15.62 -10.37
N ASP A 74 -24.50 16.17 -11.57
CA ASP A 74 -25.62 15.78 -12.41
C ASP A 74 -25.54 14.29 -12.80
N PRO A 75 -26.68 13.60 -12.97
CA PRO A 75 -26.70 12.16 -13.22
C PRO A 75 -25.93 11.73 -14.48
N ASP A 76 -26.00 12.52 -15.55
CA ASP A 76 -25.31 12.28 -16.83
C ASP A 76 -23.79 12.43 -16.69
N VAL A 77 -23.32 13.46 -15.97
CA VAL A 77 -21.90 13.65 -15.65
C VAL A 77 -21.38 12.48 -14.83
N LEU A 78 -22.15 12.02 -13.84
CA LEU A 78 -21.76 10.88 -13.02
C LEU A 78 -21.69 9.58 -13.85
N ALA A 79 -22.63 9.40 -14.78
CA ALA A 79 -22.64 8.26 -15.70
C ALA A 79 -21.39 8.26 -16.60
N GLU A 80 -21.05 9.39 -17.21
CA GLU A 80 -19.86 9.49 -18.08
C GLU A 80 -18.56 9.26 -17.30
N LEU A 81 -18.40 9.87 -16.12
CA LEU A 81 -17.20 9.67 -15.30
C LEU A 81 -17.01 8.19 -14.94
N LYS A 82 -18.09 7.50 -14.59
CA LYS A 82 -18.09 6.08 -14.18
C LYS A 82 -18.10 5.09 -15.33
N ARG A 83 -18.21 5.54 -16.60
CA ARG A 83 -18.31 4.68 -17.79
C ARG A 83 -17.21 3.61 -17.85
N ASP A 84 -15.96 4.00 -17.56
CA ASP A 84 -14.81 3.08 -17.55
C ASP A 84 -14.51 2.43 -16.18
N GLY A 85 -15.43 2.54 -15.20
CA GLY A 85 -15.35 1.85 -13.92
C GLY A 85 -14.25 2.36 -12.97
N ARG A 86 -13.39 1.45 -12.49
CA ARG A 86 -12.38 1.73 -11.45
C ARG A 86 -11.51 2.93 -11.83
N GLY A 87 -11.21 3.79 -10.87
CA GLY A 87 -10.38 4.98 -11.08
C GLY A 87 -11.12 6.22 -11.59
N TRP A 88 -12.45 6.19 -11.71
CA TRP A 88 -13.25 7.35 -12.13
C TRP A 88 -13.01 8.61 -11.28
N GLN A 89 -12.77 8.48 -9.97
CA GLN A 89 -12.44 9.62 -9.10
C GLN A 89 -11.11 10.29 -9.47
N THR A 90 -10.12 9.49 -9.89
CA THR A 90 -8.83 10.01 -10.38
C THR A 90 -9.02 10.76 -11.69
N ARG A 91 -9.81 10.22 -12.62
CA ARG A 91 -10.16 10.89 -13.89
C ARG A 91 -10.96 12.17 -13.64
N ALA A 92 -11.93 12.15 -12.74
CA ALA A 92 -12.70 13.33 -12.35
C ALA A 92 -11.78 14.44 -11.82
N ASN A 93 -10.86 14.11 -10.90
CA ASN A 93 -9.89 15.08 -10.40
C ASN A 93 -8.96 15.62 -11.51
N ALA A 94 -8.50 14.77 -12.43
CA ALA A 94 -7.68 15.19 -13.57
C ALA A 94 -8.45 16.15 -14.49
N ALA A 95 -9.71 15.86 -14.80
CA ALA A 95 -10.56 16.73 -15.59
C ALA A 95 -10.77 18.10 -14.94
N LEU A 96 -11.01 18.12 -13.62
CA LEU A 96 -11.12 19.37 -12.85
C LEU A 96 -9.81 20.17 -12.86
N ARG A 97 -8.66 19.51 -12.73
CA ARG A 97 -7.35 20.18 -12.81
C ARG A 97 -7.10 20.78 -14.18
N LYS A 98 -7.38 20.03 -15.25
CA LYS A 98 -7.31 20.54 -16.62
C LYS A 98 -8.22 21.75 -16.83
N ALA A 99 -9.45 21.70 -16.33
CA ALA A 99 -10.41 22.79 -16.47
C ALA A 99 -10.03 24.06 -15.68
N LEU A 100 -9.43 23.91 -14.48
CA LEU A 100 -9.10 25.03 -13.60
C LEU A 100 -7.69 25.59 -13.80
N PHE A 101 -6.74 24.75 -14.20
CA PHE A 101 -5.31 25.06 -14.26
C PHE A 101 -4.67 24.83 -15.64
N GLY A 102 -5.42 24.28 -16.61
CA GLY A 102 -4.91 24.06 -17.97
C GLY A 102 -3.90 22.92 -18.11
N GLU A 103 -3.75 22.08 -17.09
CA GLU A 103 -2.85 20.91 -17.07
C GLU A 103 -3.28 19.75 -17.98
#